data_AF-A0A5E4R2U5-F1
#
_entry.id   AF-A0A5E4R2U5-F1
#
_cell.length_a   1.000
_cell.length_b   1.000
_cell.length_c   1.000
_cell.angle_alpha   90.00
_cell.angle_beta   90.00
_cell.angle_gamma   90.00
#
_symmetry.space_group_name_H-M   'P 1'
#
loop_
_entity.id
_entity.type
_entity.pdbx_description
1 polymer ?
#
loop_
_entity_poly.entity_id
_entity_poly.type
_entity_poly.pdbx_seq_one_letter_code
_entity_poly.pdbx_strand_id
1 'polypeptide(L)'
;MDEACCIQSTEAGQLVSVYYIDVETMKNIMKMTGSESLESILWLVCESHELSDMHLRVDERRYLNALNRNNAAAAIRFPMKGKINTRQMKLNW
;
A
#
# COMPACT_ATOMS: atom_id res chain seq x y z
N MET A 1 19.81 35.59 -23.84
CA MET A 1 20.43 34.28 -23.53
C MET A 1 19.46 33.64 -22.57
N ASP A 2 18.51 32.86 -23.11
CA ASP A 2 17.52 32.19 -22.27
C ASP A 2 18.25 31.12 -21.47
N GLU A 3 18.24 31.26 -20.15
CA GLU A 3 18.60 30.17 -19.25
C GLU A 3 17.64 29.02 -19.55
N ALA A 4 18.13 28.03 -20.29
CA ALA A 4 17.41 26.80 -20.53
C ALA A 4 16.97 26.25 -19.17
N CYS A 5 15.66 26.14 -18.95
CA CYS A 5 15.11 25.56 -17.73
C CYS A 5 15.66 24.13 -17.61
N CYS A 6 16.61 23.92 -16.68
CA CYS A 6 17.30 22.64 -16.47
C CYS A 6 16.41 21.55 -15.83
N ILE A 7 15.09 21.76 -15.77
CA ILE A 7 14.15 20.82 -15.15
C ILE A 7 13.47 20.03 -16.25
N GLN A 8 13.70 18.72 -16.26
CA GLN A 8 13.02 17.78 -17.15
C GLN A 8 12.20 16.78 -16.33
N SER A 9 11.04 16.41 -16.85
CA SER A 9 10.21 15.37 -16.24
C SER A 9 10.88 14.01 -16.37
N THR A 10 10.84 13.22 -15.31
CA THR A 10 11.15 11.78 -15.38
C THR A 10 9.88 10.99 -15.74
N GLU A 11 10.04 9.77 -16.24
CA GLU A 11 8.91 8.86 -16.48
C GLU A 11 8.11 8.63 -15.19
N ALA A 12 8.79 8.38 -14.07
CA ALA A 12 8.14 8.25 -12.75
C ALA A 12 7.37 9.51 -12.34
N GLY A 13 7.92 10.71 -12.61
CA GLY A 13 7.26 11.99 -12.35
C GLY A 13 6.01 12.20 -13.22
N GLN A 14 6.05 11.76 -14.48
CA GLN A 14 4.87 11.75 -15.35
C GLN A 14 3.79 10.81 -14.82
N LEU A 15 4.16 9.59 -14.40
CA LEU A 15 3.23 8.63 -13.80
C LEU A 15 2.59 9.19 -12.52
N VAL A 16 3.39 9.79 -11.63
CA VAL A 16 2.90 10.49 -10.44
C VAL A 16 1.84 11.53 -10.80
N SER A 17 2.11 12.36 -11.80
CA SER A 17 1.20 13.43 -12.22
C SER A 17 -0.07 12.91 -12.89
N VAL A 18 0.02 11.88 -13.73
CA VAL A 18 -1.12 11.34 -14.49
C VAL A 18 -2.07 10.56 -13.59
N TYR A 19 -1.51 9.79 -12.65
CA TYR A 19 -2.28 8.89 -11.79
C TYR A 19 -2.55 9.45 -10.39
N TYR A 20 -2.13 10.69 -10.10
CA TYR A 20 -2.28 11.34 -8.79
C TYR A 20 -1.69 10.52 -7.64
N ILE A 21 -0.48 9.99 -7.86
CA ILE A 21 0.24 9.15 -6.88
C ILE A 21 1.15 10.05 -6.05
N ASP A 22 1.17 9.86 -4.73
CA ASP A 22 2.09 10.55 -3.85
C ASP A 22 3.55 10.16 -4.16
N VAL A 23 4.47 11.11 -4.10
CA VAL A 23 5.89 10.88 -4.38
C VAL A 23 6.48 9.81 -3.44
N GLU A 24 6.05 9.75 -2.18
CA GLU A 24 6.50 8.71 -1.23
C GLU A 24 5.98 7.32 -1.62
N THR A 25 4.75 7.23 -2.13
CA THR A 25 4.22 5.98 -2.69
C THR A 25 5.00 5.54 -3.92
N MET A 26 5.29 6.47 -4.85
CA MET A 26 6.08 6.17 -6.04
C MET A 26 7.50 5.70 -5.69
N LYS A 27 8.15 6.29 -4.70
CA LYS A 27 9.46 5.83 -4.20
C LYS A 27 9.42 4.38 -3.73
N ASN A 28 8.32 3.93 -3.13
CA ASN A 28 8.18 2.53 -2.74
C ASN A 28 7.96 1.61 -3.95
N ILE A 29 7.14 2.03 -4.92
CA ILE A 29 6.93 1.31 -6.18
C ILE A 29 8.25 1.15 -6.95
N MET A 30 9.09 2.18 -7.01
CA MET A 30 10.37 2.15 -7.71
C MET A 30 11.39 1.17 -7.11
N LYS A 31 11.18 0.66 -5.89
CA LYS A 31 12.04 -0.37 -5.27
C LYS A 31 11.71 -1.79 -5.75
N MET A 32 10.60 -1.98 -6.47
CA MET A 32 10.19 -3.30 -6.96
C MET A 32 11.14 -3.82 -8.03
N THR A 33 11.41 -5.13 -8.01
CA THR A 33 12.27 -5.80 -8.99
C THR A 33 11.49 -6.44 -10.15
N GLY A 34 10.16 -6.48 -10.05
CA GLY A 34 9.28 -7.16 -11.01
C GLY A 34 9.07 -8.66 -10.74
N SER A 35 9.73 -9.23 -9.72
CA SER A 35 9.57 -10.64 -9.30
C SER A 35 8.70 -10.82 -8.06
N GLU A 36 7.99 -9.77 -7.65
CA GLU A 36 7.21 -9.77 -6.42
C GLU A 36 5.96 -10.64 -6.51
N SER A 37 5.60 -11.25 -5.37
CA SER A 37 4.35 -12.00 -5.28
C SER A 37 3.14 -11.05 -5.26
N LEU A 38 1.96 -11.56 -5.59
CA LEU A 38 0.72 -10.77 -5.49
C LEU A 38 0.46 -10.28 -4.05
N GLU A 39 0.81 -11.08 -3.04
CA GLU A 39 0.71 -10.67 -1.64
C GLU A 39 1.66 -9.51 -1.33
N SER A 40 2.91 -9.57 -1.83
CA SER A 40 3.87 -8.48 -1.69
C SER A 40 3.38 -7.17 -2.33
N ILE A 41 2.79 -7.25 -3.53
CA ILE A 41 2.23 -6.08 -4.23
C ILE A 41 1.05 -5.51 -3.46
N LEU A 42 0.18 -6.34 -2.90
CA LEU A 42 -0.93 -5.88 -2.07
C LEU A 42 -0.43 -5.17 -0.81
N TRP A 43 0.62 -5.70 -0.17
CA TRP A 43 1.27 -5.04 0.97
C TRP A 43 1.84 -3.67 0.61
N LEU A 44 2.48 -3.54 -0.55
CA LEU A 44 2.98 -2.26 -1.05
C LEU A 44 1.86 -1.22 -1.21
N VAL A 45 0.69 -1.64 -1.73
CA VAL A 45 -0.48 -0.78 -1.82
C VAL A 45 -0.99 -0.38 -0.43
N CYS A 46 -1.01 -1.30 0.53
CA CYS A 46 -1.41 -1.01 1.90
C CYS A 46 -0.45 -0.04 2.61
N GLU A 47 0.82 0.00 2.20
CA GLU A 47 1.85 0.92 2.68
C GLU A 47 1.82 2.30 2.01
N SER A 48 0.93 2.51 1.02
CA SER A 48 0.86 3.77 0.29
C SER A 48 0.57 4.96 1.21
N HIS A 49 1.17 6.11 0.85
CA HIS A 49 1.04 7.36 1.60
C HIS A 49 -0.36 7.97 1.48
N GLU A 50 -1.08 7.69 0.39
CA GLU A 50 -2.48 8.09 0.20
C GLU A 50 -3.41 7.51 1.28
N LEU A 51 -3.00 6.41 1.91
CA LEU A 51 -3.76 5.74 2.97
C LEU A 51 -3.23 6.08 4.37
N SER A 52 -2.26 6.99 4.50
CA SER A 52 -1.54 7.30 5.75
C SER A 52 -2.46 7.76 6.89
N ASP A 53 -3.54 8.50 6.57
CA ASP A 53 -4.52 8.99 7.52
C ASP A 53 -5.50 7.91 8.03
N MET A 54 -5.44 6.69 7.49
CA MET A 54 -6.28 5.60 7.98
C MET A 54 -5.73 5.04 9.28
N HIS A 55 -6.61 4.67 10.19
CA HIS A 55 -6.22 4.15 11.49
C HIS A 55 -6.94 2.84 11.80
N LEU A 56 -6.25 1.96 12.52
CA LEU A 56 -6.86 0.78 13.15
C LEU A 56 -7.47 1.21 14.49
N ARG A 57 -8.80 1.27 14.56
CA ARG A 57 -9.57 1.56 15.76
C ARG A 57 -9.65 0.33 16.67
N VAL A 58 -9.84 0.57 17.96
CA VAL A 58 -9.90 -0.51 18.97
C VAL A 58 -11.10 -1.42 18.73
N ASP A 59 -12.22 -0.82 18.33
CA ASP A 59 -13.54 -1.42 18.21
C ASP A 59 -13.58 -2.43 17.04
N GLU A 60 -12.94 -2.09 15.91
CA GLU A 60 -12.84 -2.97 14.75
C GLU A 60 -11.80 -4.08 14.93
N ARG A 61 -10.77 -3.87 15.78
CA ARG A 61 -9.68 -4.84 15.97
C ARG A 61 -10.19 -6.23 16.36
N ARG A 62 -11.24 -6.32 17.19
CA ARG A 62 -11.82 -7.60 17.61
C ARG A 62 -12.43 -8.35 16.41
N TYR A 63 -13.19 -7.66 15.58
CA TYR A 63 -13.86 -8.25 14.41
C TYR A 63 -12.85 -8.67 13.34
N LEU A 64 -11.87 -7.81 13.06
CA LEU A 64 -10.78 -8.10 12.13
C LEU A 64 -10.02 -9.37 12.55
N ASN A 65 -9.66 -9.49 13.83
CA ASN A 65 -8.99 -10.70 14.33
C ASN A 65 -9.87 -11.96 14.28
N ALA A 66 -11.18 -11.84 14.49
CA ALA A 66 -12.09 -12.97 14.37
C ALA A 66 -12.16 -13.48 12.93
N LEU A 67 -12.20 -12.56 11.96
CA LEU A 67 -12.28 -12.92 10.55
C LEU A 67 -10.94 -13.43 10.01
N ASN A 68 -9.80 -12.87 10.44
CA ASN A 68 -8.48 -13.38 10.09
C ASN A 68 -8.20 -14.82 10.55
N ARG A 69 -8.95 -15.30 11.55
CA ARG A 69 -8.87 -16.70 12.04
C ARG A 69 -9.88 -17.62 11.38
N ASN A 70 -10.86 -17.08 10.65
CA ASN A 70 -11.94 -17.87 10.10
C ASN A 70 -11.52 -18.56 8.80
N ASN A 71 -10.99 -19.78 8.93
CA ASN A 71 -10.56 -20.61 7.81
C ASN A 71 -11.72 -21.29 7.06
N ALA A 72 -12.95 -21.24 7.59
CA ALA A 72 -14.07 -22.00 7.06
C ALA A 72 -14.70 -21.37 5.80
N ALA A 73 -14.54 -20.06 5.60
CA ALA A 73 -15.25 -19.32 4.57
C ALA A 73 -14.36 -18.72 3.46
N ALA A 74 -13.05 -19.00 3.46
CA ALA A 74 -12.08 -18.30 2.60
C ALA A 74 -12.29 -16.76 2.62
N ALA A 75 -12.65 -16.22 3.79
CA ALA A 75 -13.11 -14.84 3.91
C ALA A 75 -12.02 -13.82 3.54
N ILE A 76 -10.75 -14.24 3.58
CA ILE A 76 -9.58 -13.41 3.28
C ILE A 76 -8.63 -14.25 2.43
N ARG A 77 -8.22 -13.67 1.30
CA ARG A 77 -7.34 -14.34 0.33
C ARG A 77 -5.93 -14.59 0.87
N PHE A 78 -5.40 -13.65 1.65
CA PHE A 78 -4.06 -13.70 2.25
C PHE A 78 -4.17 -13.56 3.77
N PRO A 79 -4.42 -14.66 4.51
CA PRO A 79 -4.50 -14.61 5.97
C PRO A 79 -3.18 -14.14 6.58
N MET A 80 -3.27 -13.16 7.49
CA MET A 80 -2.09 -12.57 8.11
C MET A 80 -1.68 -13.31 9.37
N LYS A 81 -0.37 -13.46 9.60
CA LYS A 81 0.14 -14.10 10.81
C LYS A 81 -0.03 -13.17 12.02
N GLY A 82 -0.40 -13.75 13.16
CA GLY A 82 -0.48 -13.02 14.43
C GLY A 82 -1.79 -12.25 14.64
N LYS A 83 -1.74 -11.26 15.54
CA LYS A 83 -2.89 -10.38 15.83
C LYS A 83 -2.84 -9.17 14.91
N ILE A 84 -3.98 -8.79 14.33
CA ILE A 84 -4.11 -7.53 13.58
C ILE A 84 -3.88 -6.36 14.55
N ASN A 85 -2.81 -5.61 14.32
CA ASN A 85 -2.36 -4.51 15.17
C ASN A 85 -1.79 -3.30 14.40
N THR A 86 -1.58 -3.41 13.09
CA THR A 86 -1.15 -2.28 12.26
C THR A 86 -2.27 -1.81 11.33
N ARG A 87 -2.14 -0.58 10.84
CA ARG A 87 -3.03 -0.01 9.81
C ARG A 87 -3.01 -0.86 8.54
N GLN A 88 -1.84 -1.25 8.08
CA GLN A 88 -1.65 -2.01 6.85
C GLN A 88 -2.32 -3.37 6.93
N MET A 89 -2.30 -4.03 8.10
CA MET A 89 -3.04 -5.29 8.30
C MET A 89 -4.56 -5.11 8.20
N LYS A 90 -5.09 -3.92 8.52
CA LYS A 90 -6.50 -3.60 8.28
C LYS A 90 -6.78 -3.35 6.80
N LEU A 91 -5.83 -2.76 6.07
CA LEU A 91 -5.99 -2.41 4.66
C LEU A 91 -5.83 -3.61 3.73
N ASN A 92 -5.05 -4.61 4.14
CA ASN A 92 -4.86 -5.88 3.43
C ASN A 92 -6.08 -6.82 3.57
N TRP A 93 -7.26 -6.26 3.79
CA TRP A 93 -8.44 -6.99 4.21
C TRP A 93 -9.58 -6.80 3.22
#